data_AF-A0A953QR74-F1
#
_entry.id   AF-A0A953QR74-F1
#
_cell.length_a   1.000
_cell.length_b   1.000
_cell.length_c   1.000
_cell.angle_alpha   90.00
_cell.angle_beta   90.00
_cell.angle_gamma   90.00
#
_symmetry.space_group_name_H-M   'P 1'
#
loop_
_entity.id
_entity.type
_entity.pdbx_description
1 polymer ?
#
loop_
_entity_poly.entity_id
_entity_poly.type
_entity_poly.pdbx_seq_one_letter_code
_entity_poly.pdbx_strand_id
1 'polypeptide(L)'
;MPAYQIHRLKDAPRQQFRWAPHTSGVMIVKPKDYQPGAAIEAASPYAVWLALRDTEEPLQVGDVLELPGAELRIFKYIGFEEARWYVPEPVPHADAPPMEVT
;
A
#
# COMPACT_ATOMS: atom_id res chain seq x y z
N MET A 1 -14.15 -15.93 4.73
CA MET A 1 -13.98 -14.94 3.64
C MET A 1 -12.54 -14.43 3.70
N PRO A 2 -11.89 -13.93 2.64
CA PRO A 2 -10.55 -13.36 2.79
C PRO A 2 -10.58 -12.17 3.75
N ALA A 3 -9.59 -12.12 4.65
CA ALA A 3 -9.37 -10.99 5.54
C ALA A 3 -8.50 -9.96 4.83
N TYR A 4 -8.96 -8.71 4.78
CA TYR A 4 -8.26 -7.58 4.20
C TYR A 4 -7.68 -6.71 5.31
N GLN A 5 -6.37 -6.49 5.27
CA GLN A 5 -5.73 -5.51 6.14
C GLN A 5 -5.76 -4.13 5.45
N ILE A 6 -6.36 -3.14 6.11
CA ILE A 6 -6.41 -1.77 5.58
C ILE A 6 -5.13 -1.05 6.00
N HIS A 7 -4.49 -0.39 5.03
CA HIS A 7 -3.37 0.52 5.22
C HIS A 7 -3.84 1.92 4.85
N ARG A 8 -3.94 2.81 5.83
CA ARG A 8 -4.43 4.18 5.65
C ARG A 8 -3.29 5.09 5.21
N LEU A 9 -3.49 5.82 4.12
CA LEU A 9 -2.49 6.78 3.65
C LEU A 9 -2.43 7.99 4.60
N LYS A 10 -1.23 8.39 5.03
CA LYS A 10 -1.06 9.57 5.89
C LYS A 10 -1.44 10.86 5.14
N ASP A 11 -1.81 11.91 5.86
CA ASP A 11 -2.26 13.18 5.26
C ASP A 11 -1.25 13.84 4.32
N ALA A 12 0.03 13.85 4.70
CA ALA A 12 1.10 14.45 3.89
C ALA A 12 1.20 13.82 2.48
N PRO A 13 1.39 12.50 2.32
CA PRO A 13 1.43 11.87 0.99
C PRO A 13 0.07 11.85 0.28
N ARG A 14 -1.06 11.96 1.00
CA ARG A 14 -2.40 11.94 0.41
C ARG A 14 -2.66 13.13 -0.51
N GLN A 15 -2.18 14.32 -0.16
CA GLN A 15 -2.32 15.50 -1.01
C GLN A 15 -1.62 15.30 -2.37
N GLN A 16 -0.37 14.81 -2.33
CA GLN A 16 0.39 14.50 -3.54
C GLN A 16 -0.32 13.43 -4.38
N PHE A 17 -0.85 12.37 -3.75
CA PHE A 17 -1.56 11.31 -4.46
C PHE A 17 -2.78 11.84 -5.22
N ARG A 18 -3.54 12.78 -4.63
CA ARG A 18 -4.72 13.38 -5.26
C ARG A 18 -4.40 14.25 -6.47
N TRP A 19 -3.22 14.85 -6.52
CA TRP A 19 -2.81 15.76 -7.60
C TRP A 19 -1.97 15.11 -8.69
N ALA A 20 -1.45 13.91 -8.45
CA ALA A 20 -0.70 13.17 -9.45
C ALA A 20 -1.62 12.72 -10.60
N PRO A 21 -1.17 12.79 -11.88
CA PRO A 21 -1.91 12.17 -12.97
C PRO A 21 -2.04 10.68 -12.66
N HIS A 22 -3.27 10.20 -12.52
CA HIS A 22 -3.53 8.80 -12.18
C HIS A 22 -3.21 7.93 -13.38
N THR A 23 -1.95 7.51 -13.48
CA THR A 23 -1.50 6.54 -14.47
C THR A 23 -2.06 5.16 -14.13
N SER A 24 -2.52 4.46 -15.15
CA SER A 24 -2.87 3.05 -15.08
C SER A 24 -1.60 2.21 -15.01
N GLY A 25 -1.56 1.22 -14.12
CA GLY A 25 -0.45 0.28 -13.97
C GLY A 25 -0.30 -0.24 -12.54
N VAL A 26 0.81 -0.90 -12.25
CA VAL A 26 1.11 -1.30 -10.86
C VAL A 26 1.62 -0.09 -10.10
N MET A 27 0.94 0.30 -9.02
CA MET A 27 1.34 1.42 -8.17
C MET A 27 2.40 1.00 -7.16
N ILE A 28 3.55 1.66 -7.19
CA ILE A 28 4.60 1.45 -6.18
C ILE A 28 4.35 2.37 -5.00
N VAL A 29 4.09 1.79 -3.83
CA VAL A 29 3.73 2.49 -2.59
C VAL A 29 4.80 2.28 -1.52
N LYS A 30 5.11 3.30 -0.71
CA LYS A 30 6.15 3.19 0.32
C LYS A 30 5.50 2.85 1.67
N PRO A 31 5.91 1.78 2.37
CA PRO A 31 5.31 1.41 3.66
C PRO A 31 5.27 2.55 4.68
N LYS A 32 6.31 3.39 4.72
CA LYS A 32 6.41 4.53 5.64
C LYS A 32 5.30 5.59 5.49
N ASP A 33 4.66 5.65 4.33
CA ASP A 33 3.61 6.63 4.00
C ASP A 33 2.24 6.21 4.55
N TYR A 34 2.14 4.99 5.10
CA TYR A 34 0.91 4.39 5.59
C TYR A 34 0.93 4.19 7.10
N GLN A 35 -0.27 4.08 7.67
CA GLN A 35 -0.51 3.62 9.04
C GLN A 35 -1.48 2.43 9.02
N PRO A 36 -1.33 1.46 9.93
CA PRO A 36 -2.23 0.33 9.99
C PRO A 36 -3.66 0.80 10.34
N GLY A 37 -4.64 0.30 9.61
CA GLY A 37 -6.05 0.45 9.89
C GLY A 37 -6.68 -0.86 10.37
N ALA A 38 -8.01 -0.93 10.30
CA ALA A 38 -8.76 -2.12 10.65
C ALA A 38 -8.48 -3.29 9.68
N ALA A 39 -8.67 -4.51 10.18
CA ALA A 39 -8.82 -5.70 9.34
C ALA A 39 -10.31 -6.01 9.18
N ILE A 40 -10.72 -6.43 7.98
CA ILE A 40 -12.12 -6.73 7.69
C ILE A 40 -12.24 -7.95 6.77
N GLU A 41 -13.15 -8.85 7.10
CA GLU A 41 -13.49 -9.97 6.22
C GLU A 41 -14.50 -9.53 5.17
N ALA A 42 -14.21 -9.81 3.90
CA ALA A 42 -15.10 -9.46 2.79
C ALA A 42 -14.92 -10.42 1.61
N ALA A 43 -15.88 -10.46 0.70
CA ALA A 43 -15.79 -11.31 -0.50
C ALA A 43 -14.89 -10.73 -1.60
N SER A 44 -14.62 -9.41 -1.57
CA SER A 44 -13.82 -8.70 -2.57
C SER A 44 -13.38 -7.32 -2.05
N PRO A 45 -12.42 -6.64 -2.71
CA PRO A 45 -12.09 -5.24 -2.41
C PRO A 45 -13.30 -4.30 -2.45
N TYR A 46 -14.23 -4.52 -3.39
CA TYR A 46 -15.45 -3.73 -3.48
C TYR A 46 -16.41 -4.00 -2.32
N ALA A 47 -16.45 -5.22 -1.79
CA ALA A 47 -17.23 -5.52 -0.60
C ALA A 47 -16.66 -4.82 0.65
N VAL A 48 -15.33 -4.65 0.74
CA VAL A 48 -14.71 -3.80 1.78
C VAL A 48 -15.15 -2.34 1.65
N TRP A 49 -15.08 -1.78 0.43
CA TRP A 49 -15.53 -0.40 0.18
C TRP A 49 -17.01 -0.22 0.52
N LEU A 50 -17.87 -1.15 0.09
CA LEU A 50 -19.30 -1.09 0.34
C LEU A 50 -19.62 -1.14 1.84
N ALA A 51 -18.89 -1.94 2.61
CA ALA A 51 -19.06 -2.05 4.05
C ALA A 51 -18.63 -0.78 4.82
N LEU A 52 -17.67 -0.02 4.28
CA LEU A 52 -17.08 1.14 4.97
C LEU A 52 -17.60 2.49 4.47
N ARG A 53 -18.17 2.60 3.26
CA ARG A 53 -18.48 3.89 2.63
C ARG A 53 -19.44 4.78 3.44
N ASP A 54 -20.32 4.16 4.24
CA ASP A 54 -21.37 4.82 5.03
C ASP A 54 -21.03 4.84 6.55
N THR A 55 -19.78 4.56 6.92
CA THR A 55 -19.30 4.59 8.31
C THR A 55 -18.49 5.85 8.61
N GLU A 56 -18.02 5.99 9.85
CA GLU A 56 -17.14 7.10 10.26
C GLU A 56 -15.73 6.99 9.67
N GLU A 57 -15.33 5.81 9.18
CA GLU A 57 -14.01 5.55 8.64
C GLU A 57 -14.06 4.96 7.21
N PRO A 58 -14.64 5.67 6.23
CA PRO A 58 -14.71 5.19 4.86
C PRO A 58 -13.31 4.99 4.28
N LEU A 59 -13.18 4.12 3.27
CA LEU A 59 -11.95 4.08 2.48
C LEU A 59 -11.73 5.43 1.79
N GLN A 60 -10.54 5.96 1.93
CA GLN A 60 -10.15 7.21 1.31
C GLN A 60 -9.20 6.96 0.14
N VAL A 61 -9.24 7.83 -0.87
CA VAL A 61 -8.36 7.73 -2.05
C VAL A 61 -6.89 7.68 -1.62
N GLY A 62 -6.19 6.66 -2.09
CA GLY A 62 -4.80 6.33 -1.75
C GLY A 62 -4.64 5.27 -0.66
N ASP A 63 -5.71 4.90 0.07
CA ASP A 63 -5.69 3.78 1.01
C ASP A 63 -5.43 2.46 0.26
N VAL A 64 -4.74 1.54 0.92
CA VAL A 64 -4.36 0.24 0.36
C VAL A 64 -5.04 -0.88 1.13
N LEU A 65 -5.56 -1.86 0.39
CA LEU A 65 -6.03 -3.12 0.92
C LEU A 65 -4.98 -4.19 0.65
N GLU A 66 -4.54 -4.86 1.70
CA GLU A 66 -3.70 -6.04 1.61
C GLU A 66 -4.55 -7.30 1.72
N LEU A 67 -4.42 -8.17 0.73
CA LEU A 67 -5.11 -9.45 0.63
C LEU A 67 -4.30 -10.56 1.32
N PRO A 68 -4.93 -11.69 1.65
CA PRO A 68 -4.19 -12.91 2.01
C PRO A 68 -3.22 -13.26 0.88
N GLY A 69 -1.93 -13.39 1.19
CA GLY A 69 -0.87 -13.61 0.19
C GLY A 69 -0.07 -12.36 -0.18
N ALA A 70 -0.22 -11.25 0.55
CA ALA A 70 0.54 -10.00 0.38
C ALA A 70 0.31 -9.27 -0.95
N GLU A 71 -0.77 -9.60 -1.67
CA GLU A 71 -1.23 -8.80 -2.81
C GLU A 71 -1.85 -7.49 -2.32
N LEU A 72 -1.55 -6.38 -2.99
CA LEU A 72 -2.09 -5.07 -2.62
C LEU A 72 -3.02 -4.51 -3.68
N ARG A 73 -4.10 -3.88 -3.22
CA ARG A 73 -5.04 -3.12 -4.04
C ARG A 73 -5.16 -1.70 -3.49
N ILE A 74 -4.79 -0.71 -4.29
CA ILE A 74 -4.94 0.71 -3.92
C ILE A 74 -6.30 1.24 -4.37
N PHE A 75 -6.97 1.99 -3.51
CA PHE A 75 -8.24 2.63 -3.82
C PHE A 75 -8.02 3.99 -4.51
N LYS A 76 -8.54 4.12 -5.74
CA LYS A 76 -8.52 5.32 -6.58
C LYS A 76 -9.95 5.81 -6.85
N TYR A 77 -10.10 7.01 -7.45
CA TYR A 77 -11.43 7.53 -7.81
C TYR A 77 -12.22 6.62 -8.76
N ILE A 78 -11.53 5.89 -9.64
CA ILE A 78 -12.15 4.99 -10.64
C ILE A 78 -12.28 3.54 -10.16
N GLY A 79 -11.91 3.24 -8.91
CA GLY A 79 -11.96 1.90 -8.34
C GLY A 79 -10.61 1.42 -7.80
N PHE A 80 -10.39 0.11 -7.85
CA PHE A 80 -9.18 -0.52 -7.31
C PHE A 80 -8.15 -0.85 -8.38
N GLU A 81 -6.87 -0.68 -8.04
CA GLU A 81 -5.76 -1.00 -8.93
C GLU A 81 -4.68 -1.82 -8.19
N GLU A 82 -3.87 -2.58 -8.91
CA GLU A 82 -2.75 -3.31 -8.30
C GLU A 82 -1.73 -2.34 -7.72
N ALA A 83 -1.22 -2.67 -6.53
CA ALA A 83 -0.12 -1.98 -5.91
C ALA A 83 0.95 -2.96 -5.42
N ARG A 84 2.16 -2.45 -5.19
CA ARG A 84 3.26 -3.20 -4.57
C ARG A 84 4.01 -2.30 -3.60
N TRP A 85 4.45 -2.88 -2.49
CA TRP A 85 5.37 -2.19 -1.61
C TRP A 85 6.67 -1.90 -2.35
N TYR A 86 7.19 -0.68 -2.17
CA TYR A 86 8.54 -0.33 -2.54
C TYR A 86 9.50 -1.14 -1.68
N VAL A 87 10.32 -1.96 -2.33
CA VAL A 87 11.42 -2.70 -1.72
C VAL A 87 12.72 -2.03 -2.14
N PRO A 88 13.53 -1.49 -1.19
CA PRO A 88 14.84 -0.96 -1.51
C PRO A 88 15.75 -2.05 -2.11
N GLU A 89 16.54 -1.70 -3.12
CA GLU A 89 17.62 -2.57 -3.62
C GLU A 89 18.66 -2.76 -2.49
N PRO A 90 19.10 -4.00 -2.21
CA PRO A 90 20.17 -4.22 -1.24
C PRO A 90 21.45 -3.52 -1.69
N VAL A 91 21.99 -2.65 -0.84
CA VAL A 91 23.28 -2.00 -1.09
C VAL A 91 24.35 -3.10 -1.08
N PRO A 92 25.16 -3.27 -2.14
CA PRO A 92 26.26 -4.22 -2.11
C PRO A 92 27.18 -3.85 -0.96
N HIS A 93 27.29 -4.72 0.04
CA HIS A 93 28.35 -4.60 1.03
C HIS A 93 29.64 -4.91 0.28
N ALA A 94 30.45 -3.88 0.01
CA ALA A 94 31.78 -4.09 -0.52
C ALA A 94 32.54 -4.92 0.52
N ASP A 95 32.85 -6.18 0.16
CA ASP A 95 33.76 -7.03 0.91
C ASP A 95 34.99 -6.22 1.29
N ALA A 96 35.23 -6.10 2.60
CA ALA A 96 36.44 -5.46 3.11
C ALA A 96 37.67 -6.19 2.53
N PRO A 97 38.67 -5.48 2.00
CA PRO A 97 39.88 -6.14 1.51
C PRO A 97 40.57 -6.87 2.66
N PRO A 98 41.15 -8.06 2.41
CA PRO A 98 41.85 -8.81 3.45
C PRO A 98 42.99 -7.95 3.98
N MET A 99 43.02 -7.75 5.29
CA MET A 99 44.18 -7.17 5.96
C MET A 99 45.36 -8.13 5.79
N GLU A 100 46.31 -7.76 4.92
CA GLU A 100 47.64 -8.38 4.92
C GLU A 100 48.29 -8.10 6.28
N VAL A 101 48.46 -9.17 7.06
CA VAL A 101 49.27 -9.17 8.28
C VAL A 101 50.72 -9.29 7.85
N THR A 102 51.50 -8.26 8.15
CA THR A 102 52.95 -8.19 7.94
C THR A 102 53.74 -9.11 8.87
#